data_AF-A0A960G8L7-F1
#
_entry.id   AF-A0A960G8L7-F1
#
_cell.length_a   1.000
_cell.length_b   1.000
_cell.length_c   1.000
_cell.angle_alpha   90.00
_cell.angle_beta   90.00
_cell.angle_gamma   90.00
#
_symmetry.space_group_name_H-M   'P 1'
#
loop_
_entity.id
_entity.type
_entity.pdbx_description
1 polymer ?
#
loop_
_entity_poly.entity_id
_entity_poly.type
_entity_poly.pdbx_seq_one_letter_code
_entity_poly.pdbx_strand_id
1 'polypeptide(L)'
;MTTGVVPDREQVGRALRAALSDAGVYRYEAAEHLGVCRNGLWRKLTGQAPISVDEFAAIADLTGQRVPALAGQVQAIADRDAGVLP
;
A
#
# COMPACT_ATOMS: atom_id res chain seq x y z
N MET A 1 -2.90 -24.81 6.86
CA MET A 1 -2.83 -24.14 5.55
C MET A 1 -3.63 -22.87 5.71
N THR A 2 -2.98 -21.73 5.95
CA THR A 2 -3.69 -20.44 5.99
C THR A 2 -4.20 -20.16 4.59
N THR A 3 -5.52 -20.09 4.44
CA THR A 3 -6.18 -19.63 3.21
C THR A 3 -5.78 -18.17 3.02
N GLY A 4 -4.67 -17.91 2.36
CA GLY A 4 -4.21 -16.54 2.12
C GLY A 4 -5.20 -15.83 1.22
N VAL A 5 -5.98 -14.91 1.79
CA VAL A 5 -6.87 -14.03 1.03
C VAL A 5 -5.99 -13.18 0.13
N VAL A 6 -6.20 -13.24 -1.18
CA VAL A 6 -5.46 -12.38 -2.10
C VAL A 6 -5.97 -10.94 -1.93
N PRO A 7 -5.13 -9.98 -1.51
CA PRO A 7 -5.57 -8.61 -1.31
C PRO A 7 -5.97 -7.98 -2.65
N ASP A 8 -7.13 -7.34 -2.68
CA ASP A 8 -7.53 -6.53 -3.83
C ASP A 8 -6.93 -5.11 -3.78
N ARG A 9 -7.05 -4.39 -4.89
CA ARG A 9 -6.32 -3.13 -5.11
C ARG A 9 -6.67 -2.05 -4.10
N GLU A 10 -7.90 -2.05 -3.60
CA GLU A 10 -8.32 -1.09 -2.59
C GLU A 10 -7.65 -1.37 -1.24
N GLN A 11 -7.57 -2.63 -0.84
CA GLN A 11 -6.87 -3.05 0.38
C GLN A 11 -5.38 -2.72 0.31
N VAL A 12 -4.73 -3.00 -0.84
CA VAL A 12 -3.34 -2.58 -1.10
C VAL A 12 -3.22 -1.06 -0.94
N GLY A 13 -4.06 -0.30 -1.62
CA GLY A 13 -4.03 1.16 -1.56
C GLY A 13 -4.30 1.72 -0.15
N ARG A 14 -5.15 1.07 0.64
CA ARG A 14 -5.42 1.41 2.05
C ARG A 14 -4.19 1.19 2.92
N ALA A 15 -3.51 0.05 2.78
CA ALA A 15 -2.28 -0.25 3.51
C ALA A 15 -1.18 0.79 3.21
N LEU A 16 -0.99 1.11 1.94
CA LEU A 16 0.01 2.09 1.51
C LEU A 16 -0.31 3.50 2.01
N ARG A 17 -1.58 3.90 2.01
CA ARG A 17 -2.00 5.19 2.61
C ARG A 17 -1.73 5.23 4.11
N ALA A 18 -1.98 4.14 4.81
CA ALA A 18 -1.69 4.05 6.24
C ALA A 18 -0.18 4.14 6.49
N ALA A 19 0.63 3.39 5.74
CA ALA A 19 2.09 3.43 5.84
C ALA A 19 2.67 4.82 5.57
N LEU A 20 2.20 5.50 4.52
CA LEU A 20 2.60 6.89 4.23
C LEU A 20 2.20 7.84 5.37
N SER A 21 1.00 7.68 5.93
CA SER A 21 0.53 8.51 7.04
C SER A 21 1.32 8.27 8.33
N ASP A 22 1.69 7.01 8.62
CA ASP A 22 2.47 6.62 9.80
C ASP A 22 3.90 7.15 9.72
N ALA A 23 4.49 7.13 8.52
CA ALA A 23 5.80 7.71 8.26
C ALA A 23 5.80 9.25 8.19
N GLY A 24 4.64 9.91 8.28
CA GLY A 24 4.52 11.37 8.13
C GLY A 24 4.76 11.88 6.71
N VAL A 25 4.76 10.98 5.72
CA VAL A 25 5.03 11.30 4.31
C VAL A 25 3.74 11.77 3.64
N TYR A 26 3.75 13.00 3.16
CA TYR A 26 2.61 13.54 2.43
C TYR A 26 2.53 12.97 1.02
N ARG A 27 1.30 12.81 0.51
CA ARG A 27 1.04 12.25 -0.83
C ARG A 27 1.73 13.01 -1.96
N TYR A 28 2.00 14.30 -1.76
CA TYR A 28 2.73 15.12 -2.72
C TYR A 28 4.20 14.68 -2.80
N GLU A 29 4.85 14.58 -1.65
CA GLU A 29 6.23 14.11 -1.51
C GLU A 29 6.37 12.68 -2.04
N ALA A 30 5.45 11.78 -1.69
CA ALA A 30 5.42 10.44 -2.25
C ALA A 30 5.32 10.44 -3.78
N ALA A 31 4.47 11.29 -4.35
CA ALA A 31 4.33 11.37 -5.81
C ALA A 31 5.61 11.88 -6.49
N GLU A 32 6.29 12.86 -5.90
CA GLU A 32 7.58 13.36 -6.38
C GLU A 32 8.67 12.28 -6.32
N HIS A 33 8.77 11.56 -5.20
CA HIS A 33 9.72 10.46 -5.03
C HIS A 33 9.48 9.30 -6.01
N LEU A 34 8.21 9.02 -6.31
CA LEU A 34 7.81 7.97 -7.27
C LEU A 34 7.90 8.43 -8.73
N GLY A 35 8.16 9.72 -9.00
CA GLY A 35 8.18 10.27 -10.36
C GLY A 35 6.82 10.22 -11.07
N VAL A 36 5.72 10.20 -10.31
CA VAL A 36 4.35 10.11 -10.84
C VAL A 36 3.55 11.37 -10.53
N CYS A 37 2.56 11.67 -11.36
CA CYS A 37 1.63 12.76 -11.06
C CYS A 37 0.81 12.44 -9.81
N ARG A 38 0.53 13.46 -8.98
CA ARG A 38 -0.27 13.34 -7.74
C ARG A 38 -1.62 12.61 -7.94
N ASN A 39 -2.32 12.92 -9.02
CA ASN A 39 -3.59 12.25 -9.35
C ASN A 39 -3.35 10.77 -9.73
N GLY A 40 -2.27 10.48 -10.46
CA GLY A 40 -1.84 9.11 -10.78
C GLY A 40 -1.58 8.29 -9.52
N LEU A 41 -0.81 8.85 -8.56
CA LEU A 41 -0.60 8.19 -7.27
C LEU A 41 -1.91 8.02 -6.50
N TRP A 42 -2.78 9.03 -6.50
CA TRP A 42 -4.07 8.94 -5.80
C TRP A 42 -4.96 7.83 -6.35
N ARG A 43 -5.07 7.70 -7.67
CA ARG A 43 -5.80 6.61 -8.33
C ARG A 43 -5.24 5.23 -7.95
N LYS A 44 -3.93 5.11 -7.82
CA LYS A 44 -3.28 3.87 -7.35
C LYS A 44 -3.59 3.56 -5.89
N LEU A 45 -3.44 4.55 -5.01
CA LEU A 45 -3.72 4.44 -3.58
C LEU A 45 -5.20 4.24 -3.23
N THR A 46 -6.10 4.51 -4.16
CA THR A 46 -7.55 4.26 -4.03
C THR A 46 -8.00 3.01 -4.77
N GLY A 47 -7.08 2.20 -5.31
CA GLY A 47 -7.39 0.97 -6.03
C GLY A 47 -7.94 1.15 -7.46
N GLN A 48 -8.12 2.39 -7.92
CA GLN A 48 -8.59 2.71 -9.27
C GLN A 48 -7.57 2.42 -10.36
N ALA A 49 -6.28 2.32 -9.99
CA ALA A 49 -5.19 1.93 -10.86
C ALA A 49 -4.28 0.92 -10.14
N PRO A 50 -3.62 0.00 -10.87
CA PRO A 50 -2.68 -0.93 -10.26
C PRO A 50 -1.40 -0.21 -9.81
N ILE A 51 -0.83 -0.68 -8.71
CA ILE A 51 0.52 -0.33 -8.28
C ILE A 51 1.50 -1.39 -8.78
N SER A 52 2.61 -0.95 -9.35
CA SER A 52 3.70 -1.80 -9.79
C SER A 52 4.53 -2.26 -8.61
N VAL A 53 5.26 -3.37 -8.76
CA VAL A 53 6.16 -3.88 -7.73
C VAL A 53 7.25 -2.86 -7.36
N ASP A 54 7.81 -2.16 -8.35
CA ASP A 54 8.78 -1.09 -8.11
C ASP A 54 8.19 0.08 -7.32
N GLU A 55 6.96 0.50 -7.63
CA GLU A 55 6.26 1.56 -6.88
C GLU A 55 5.96 1.12 -5.45
N PHE A 56 5.59 -0.14 -5.24
CA PHE A 56 5.38 -0.70 -3.92
C PHE A 56 6.68 -0.72 -3.10
N ALA A 57 7.79 -1.13 -3.72
CA ALA A 57 9.10 -1.13 -3.09
C ALA A 57 9.58 0.28 -2.77
N ALA A 58 9.36 1.25 -3.67
CA ALA A 58 9.67 2.66 -3.45
C ALA A 58 8.86 3.26 -2.29
N ILE A 59 7.57 2.92 -2.16
CA ILE A 59 6.76 3.35 -1.01
C ILE A 59 7.28 2.72 0.28
N ALA A 60 7.66 1.44 0.27
CA ALA A 60 8.23 0.78 1.43
C ALA A 60 9.54 1.46 1.89
N ASP A 61 10.42 1.79 0.95
CA ASP A 61 11.67 2.51 1.23
C ASP A 61 11.38 3.90 1.81
N LEU A 62 10.44 4.63 1.19
CA LEU A 62 10.04 5.97 1.61
C LEU A 62 9.42 5.99 3.02
N THR A 63 8.70 4.93 3.41
CA THR A 63 8.14 4.79 4.76
C THR A 63 9.11 4.17 5.76
N GLY A 64 10.36 3.89 5.37
CA GLY A 64 11.35 3.25 6.22
C GLY A 64 11.03 1.78 6.56
N GLN A 65 10.16 1.14 5.79
CA GLN A 65 9.69 -0.22 6.00
C GLN A 65 10.33 -1.19 5.02
N ARG A 66 10.48 -2.46 5.44
CA ARG A 66 10.86 -3.53 4.51
C ARG A 66 9.63 -3.96 3.72
N VAL A 67 9.80 -4.24 2.42
CA VAL A 67 8.76 -4.80 1.53
C VAL A 67 7.95 -5.94 2.18
N PRO A 68 8.55 -6.98 2.80
CA PRO A 68 7.78 -8.04 3.46
C PRO A 68 6.94 -7.56 4.65
N ALA A 69 7.39 -6.54 5.38
CA ALA A 69 6.61 -5.98 6.49
C ALA A 69 5.37 -5.23 5.97
N LEU A 70 5.54 -4.44 4.90
CA LEU A 70 4.43 -3.74 4.25
C LEU A 70 3.45 -4.71 3.59
N ALA A 71 3.94 -5.77 2.95
CA ALA A 71 3.12 -6.86 2.41
C ALA A 71 2.32 -7.57 3.52
N GLY A 72 2.92 -7.76 4.71
CA GLY A 72 2.23 -8.28 5.88
C GLY A 72 1.07 -7.40 6.33
N GLN A 73 1.22 -6.07 6.28
CA GLN A 73 0.14 -5.13 6.61
C GLN A 73 -1.01 -5.20 5.59
N VAL A 74 -0.68 -5.29 4.30
CA VAL A 74 -1.67 -5.52 3.25
C VAL A 74 -2.45 -6.80 3.51
N GLN A 75 -1.74 -7.90 3.82
CA GLN A 75 -2.36 -9.19 4.09
C GLN A 75 -3.23 -9.15 5.35
N ALA A 76 -2.81 -8.46 6.40
CA ALA A 76 -3.60 -8.31 7.62
C ALA A 76 -4.91 -7.53 7.37
N ILE A 77 -4.88 -6.51 6.50
CA ILE A 77 -6.09 -5.79 6.08
C ILE A 77 -7.01 -6.73 5.30
N ALA A 78 -6.47 -7.50 4.36
CA ALA A 78 -7.24 -8.46 3.57
C ALA A 78 -7.94 -9.51 4.41
N ASP A 79 -7.21 -10.02 5.40
CA ASP A 79 -7.68 -11.06 6.29
C ASP A 79 -8.75 -10.53 7.25
N ARG A 80 -8.62 -9.27 7.71
CA ARG A 80 -9.63 -8.56 8.51
C ARG A 80 -10.92 -8.29 7.71
N ASP A 81 -10.80 -7.81 6.47
CA ASP A 81 -11.96 -7.55 5.61
C ASP A 81 -12.68 -8.84 5.20
N ALA A 82 -11.94 -9.96 5.07
CA ALA A 82 -12.51 -11.28 4.84
C ALA A 82 -13.13 -11.94 6.10
N GLY A 83 -13.02 -11.31 7.27
CA GLY A 83 -13.51 -11.85 8.54
C GLY A 83 -12.68 -13.03 9.08
N VAL A 84 -11.44 -13.19 8.63
CA VAL A 84 -10.51 -14.24 9.06
C VAL A 84 -9.76 -13.83 10.34
N LEU A 85 -9.54 -12.53 10.56
CA LEU A 85 -9.02 -11.94 11.81
C LEU A 85 -10.09 -11.10 12.54
N PRO A 86 -10.16 -11.15 13.90
CA PRO A 86 -11.10 -10.37 14.72
C PRO A 86 -10.82 -8.85 14.76
#